data_AF-A0A1X0WPV2-F1
#
_entry.id   AF-A0A1X0WPV2-F1
#
_cell.length_a   1.000
_cell.length_b   1.000
_cell.length_c   1.000
_cell.angle_alpha   90.00
_cell.angle_beta   90.00
_cell.angle_gamma   90.00
#
_symmetry.space_group_name_H-M   'P 1'
#
loop_
_entity.id
_entity.type
_entity.pdbx_description
1 polymer ?
#
loop_
_entity_poly.entity_id
_entity_poly.type
_entity_poly.pdbx_seq_one_letter_code
_entity_poly.pdbx_strand_id
1 'polypeptide(L)'
;MKKKKQLLGLSLLLIGIALFLFPFLSMIKEDIWQSNAQRTYQQTSEETFQKLRTALEQTTVTGAIQDIFLTKKETDAKQKTPYSDLLDTNQVAGRMTIPALGQHFDLYLDADYDKLLKGVATLVGTSAPLGIKGQRPIIAGHRINYNDVSFYFLPSLKKGDKIYFDILGKNLEYEVTDSEIIDEYEGEKLKPIENEDMVTLMTCMNEPRYDKRLLVNAKRVVSDSEKKQNVSTNPLIPFVSNQHIKLGFKLQRLAPYLIVIVGTAIFLFFSKRLWNIIKKH
;
A
#
# COMPACT_ATOMS: atom_id res chain seq x y z
N MET A 1 -4.71 -39.07 -35.49
CA MET A 1 -3.99 -39.04 -34.18
C MET A 1 -3.11 -37.81 -33.98
N LYS A 2 -2.27 -37.39 -34.94
CA LYS A 2 -1.38 -36.20 -34.81
C LYS A 2 -2.14 -34.91 -34.47
N LYS A 3 -3.30 -34.65 -35.10
CA LYS A 3 -4.13 -33.46 -34.85
C LYS A 3 -4.73 -33.40 -33.44
N LYS A 4 -5.24 -34.52 -32.91
CA LYS A 4 -5.76 -34.59 -31.53
C LYS A 4 -4.67 -34.29 -30.49
N LYS A 5 -3.45 -34.80 -30.71
CA LYS A 5 -2.28 -34.50 -29.86
C LYS A 5 -1.87 -33.02 -29.93
N GLN A 6 -1.93 -32.41 -31.12
CA GLN A 6 -1.66 -30.97 -31.30
C GLN A 6 -2.69 -30.08 -30.60
N LEU A 7 -3.98 -30.41 -30.70
CA LEU A 7 -5.05 -29.71 -30.00
C LEU A 7 -4.83 -29.80 -28.48
N LEU A 8 -4.61 -31.00 -27.95
CA LEU A 8 -4.36 -31.22 -26.53
C LEU A 8 -3.14 -30.43 -26.03
N GLY A 9 -2.01 -30.49 -26.76
CA GLY A 9 -0.79 -29.78 -26.38
C GLY A 9 -0.96 -28.25 -26.37
N LEU A 10 -1.66 -27.69 -27.36
CA LEU A 10 -1.95 -26.25 -27.39
C LEU A 10 -2.91 -25.83 -26.27
N SER A 11 -3.92 -26.64 -25.95
CA SER A 11 -4.81 -26.37 -24.80
C SER A 11 -4.05 -26.37 -23.48
N LEU A 12 -3.18 -27.36 -23.25
CA LEU A 12 -2.33 -27.42 -22.05
C LEU A 12 -1.39 -26.21 -21.95
N LEU A 13 -0.79 -25.80 -23.07
CA LEU A 13 0.06 -24.61 -23.14
C LEU A 13 -0.72 -23.35 -22.74
N LEU A 14 -1.92 -23.15 -23.28
CA LEU A 14 -2.76 -21.99 -22.97
C LEU A 14 -3.16 -21.96 -21.49
N ILE A 15 -3.52 -23.12 -20.91
CA ILE A 15 -3.79 -23.24 -19.47
C ILE A 15 -2.56 -22.86 -18.65
N GLY A 16 -1.38 -23.37 -19.03
CA GLY A 16 -0.13 -23.03 -18.35
C GLY A 16 0.19 -21.54 -18.38
N ILE A 17 0.00 -20.88 -19.54
CA ILE A 17 0.17 -19.43 -19.66
C ILE A 17 -0.84 -18.69 -18.78
N ALA A 18 -2.12 -19.11 -18.78
CA ALA A 18 -3.14 -18.47 -17.96
C ALA A 18 -2.82 -18.55 -16.45
N LEU A 19 -2.41 -19.74 -15.98
CA LEU A 19 -1.99 -19.94 -14.58
C LEU A 19 -0.75 -19.11 -14.23
N PHE A 20 0.23 -19.01 -15.14
CA PHE A 20 1.42 -18.19 -14.93
C PHE A 20 1.10 -16.68 -14.87
N LEU A 21 0.16 -16.19 -15.68
CA LEU A 21 -0.22 -14.77 -15.70
C LEU A 21 -1.13 -14.36 -14.55
N PHE A 22 -1.84 -15.31 -13.93
CA PHE A 22 -2.79 -15.06 -12.85
C PHE A 22 -2.25 -14.18 -11.71
N PRO A 23 -1.08 -14.45 -11.08
CA PRO A 23 -0.59 -13.62 -9.98
C PRO A 23 -0.28 -12.18 -10.42
N PHE A 24 0.28 -11.98 -11.62
CA PHE A 24 0.59 -10.65 -12.13
C PHE A 24 -0.68 -9.86 -12.49
N LEU A 25 -1.69 -10.54 -13.05
CA LEU A 25 -3.00 -9.94 -13.28
C LEU A 25 -3.66 -9.52 -11.96
N SER A 26 -3.57 -10.36 -10.92
CA SER A 26 -4.07 -10.02 -9.58
C SER A 26 -3.37 -8.78 -9.02
N MET A 27 -2.05 -8.71 -9.11
CA MET A 27 -1.29 -7.57 -8.61
C MET A 27 -1.59 -6.26 -9.36
N ILE A 28 -1.71 -6.31 -10.70
CA ILE A 28 -2.14 -5.14 -11.49
C ILE A 28 -3.57 -4.74 -11.15
N LYS A 29 -4.45 -5.73 -10.95
CA LYS A 29 -5.83 -5.48 -10.54
C LYS A 29 -5.83 -4.71 -9.22
N GLU A 30 -5.10 -5.15 -8.19
CA GLU A 30 -5.07 -4.43 -6.90
C GLU A 30 -4.47 -3.02 -7.04
N ASP A 31 -3.39 -2.84 -7.81
CA ASP A 31 -2.80 -1.52 -8.11
C ASP A 31 -3.79 -0.56 -8.81
N ILE A 32 -4.76 -1.10 -9.58
CA ILE A 32 -5.84 -0.31 -10.19
C ILE A 32 -7.03 -0.16 -9.23
N TRP A 33 -7.42 -1.22 -8.51
CA TRP A 33 -8.65 -1.28 -7.72
C TRP A 33 -8.60 -0.44 -6.46
N GLN A 34 -7.41 -0.25 -5.88
CA GLN A 34 -7.26 0.69 -4.78
C GLN A 34 -7.76 2.10 -5.15
N SER A 35 -7.82 2.46 -6.44
CA SER A 35 -8.45 3.73 -6.87
C SER A 35 -9.97 3.81 -6.62
N ASN A 36 -10.72 2.69 -6.60
CA ASN A 36 -12.18 2.66 -6.47
C ASN A 36 -12.68 2.92 -5.04
N ALA A 37 -11.90 2.62 -4.00
CA ALA A 37 -12.23 2.96 -2.60
C ALA A 37 -12.42 4.48 -2.41
N GLN A 38 -11.79 5.30 -3.27
CA GLN A 38 -11.99 6.75 -3.34
C GLN A 38 -13.46 7.13 -3.59
N ARG A 39 -14.21 6.33 -4.35
CA ARG A 39 -15.58 6.70 -4.74
C ARG A 39 -16.52 6.68 -3.54
N THR A 40 -16.41 5.68 -2.69
CA THR A 40 -17.18 5.59 -1.43
C THR A 40 -16.70 6.66 -0.44
N TYR A 41 -15.40 6.90 -0.38
CA TYR A 41 -14.82 7.95 0.46
C TYR A 41 -15.31 9.36 0.05
N GLN A 42 -15.32 9.68 -1.24
CA GLN A 42 -15.80 10.96 -1.80
C GLN A 42 -17.31 11.19 -1.64
N GLN A 43 -18.09 10.13 -1.39
CA GLN A 43 -19.53 10.24 -1.13
C GLN A 43 -19.84 10.65 0.32
N THR A 44 -18.86 10.61 1.22
CA THR A 44 -19.04 11.05 2.60
C THR A 44 -19.03 12.58 2.68
N SER A 45 -19.94 13.15 3.47
CA SER A 45 -20.04 14.61 3.60
C SER A 45 -18.85 15.21 4.36
N GLU A 46 -18.45 16.42 3.97
CA GLU A 46 -17.39 17.18 4.66
C GLU A 46 -17.71 17.37 6.16
N GLU A 47 -18.98 17.56 6.51
CA GLU A 47 -19.43 17.70 7.90
C GLU A 47 -19.17 16.42 8.71
N THR A 48 -19.44 15.25 8.11
CA THR A 48 -19.16 13.95 8.74
C THR A 48 -17.66 13.79 8.98
N PHE A 49 -16.83 14.15 8.01
CA PHE A 49 -15.38 14.09 8.16
C PHE A 49 -14.86 15.02 9.24
N GLN A 50 -15.36 16.26 9.33
CA GLN A 50 -14.95 17.18 10.39
C GLN A 50 -15.34 16.68 11.79
N LYS A 51 -16.54 16.11 11.95
CA LYS A 51 -17.00 15.51 13.21
C LYS A 51 -16.10 14.36 13.63
N LEU A 52 -15.84 13.40 12.73
CA LEU A 52 -14.94 12.27 12.99
C LEU A 52 -13.55 12.75 13.33
N ARG A 53 -12.99 13.67 12.53
CA ARG A 53 -11.66 14.21 12.75
C ARG A 53 -11.53 14.83 14.14
N THR A 54 -12.47 15.69 14.53
CA THR A 54 -12.47 16.32 15.87
C THR A 54 -12.48 15.27 16.98
N ALA A 55 -13.28 14.20 16.84
CA ALA A 55 -13.32 13.11 17.80
C ALA A 55 -11.97 12.36 17.89
N LEU A 56 -11.32 12.10 16.75
CA LEU A 56 -10.03 11.42 16.71
C LEU A 56 -8.89 12.31 17.26
N GLU A 57 -8.92 13.61 17.00
CA GLU A 57 -7.94 14.57 17.53
C GLU A 57 -7.99 14.64 19.08
N GLN A 58 -9.17 14.45 19.67
CA GLN A 58 -9.37 14.42 21.13
C GLN A 58 -9.08 13.05 21.76
N THR A 59 -8.84 12.02 20.94
CA THR A 59 -8.58 10.67 21.42
C THR A 59 -7.17 10.57 21.96
N THR A 60 -7.05 10.28 23.26
CA THR A 60 -5.75 10.00 23.86
C THR A 60 -5.39 8.54 23.59
N VAL A 61 -4.35 8.33 22.79
CA VAL A 61 -3.82 6.98 22.55
C VAL A 61 -3.02 6.56 23.77
N THR A 62 -3.52 5.55 24.48
CA THR A 62 -2.88 4.99 25.68
C THR A 62 -2.55 3.53 25.44
N GLY A 63 -1.38 3.08 25.89
CA GLY A 63 -0.92 1.71 25.74
C GLY A 63 0.50 1.59 25.18
N ALA A 64 1.05 0.39 25.25
CA ALA A 64 2.32 0.08 24.60
C ALA A 64 2.12 -0.01 23.10
N ILE A 65 3.09 0.51 22.34
CA ILE A 65 3.14 0.33 20.88
C ILE A 65 3.53 -1.12 20.62
N GLN A 66 2.65 -1.87 19.97
CA GLN A 66 2.87 -3.28 19.68
C GLN A 66 3.27 -3.46 18.22
N ASP A 67 4.35 -4.19 17.96
CA ASP A 67 4.71 -4.60 16.61
C ASP A 67 3.71 -5.66 16.09
N ILE A 68 2.90 -5.26 15.12
CA ILE A 68 1.87 -6.10 14.50
C ILE A 68 2.44 -7.38 13.85
N PHE A 69 3.72 -7.37 13.45
CA PHE A 69 4.34 -8.54 12.83
C PHE A 69 4.78 -9.60 13.85
N LEU A 70 4.75 -9.30 15.15
CA LEU A 70 5.00 -10.25 16.23
C LEU A 70 3.72 -10.86 16.81
N THR A 71 2.58 -10.23 16.56
CA THR A 71 1.31 -10.64 17.17
C THR A 71 0.68 -11.81 16.42
N LYS A 72 0.00 -12.70 17.16
CA LYS A 72 -0.77 -13.79 16.54
C LYS A 72 -2.13 -13.25 16.09
N LYS A 73 -2.61 -13.72 14.94
CA LYS A 73 -3.91 -13.33 14.38
C LYS A 73 -5.09 -13.45 15.37
N GLU A 74 -5.08 -14.47 16.23
CA GLU A 74 -6.15 -14.70 17.23
C GLU A 74 -6.13 -13.68 18.38
N THR A 75 -4.96 -13.12 18.70
CA THR A 75 -4.80 -12.08 19.72
C THR A 75 -5.15 -10.69 19.18
N ASP A 76 -4.91 -10.42 17.88
CA ASP A 76 -5.25 -9.14 17.23
C ASP A 76 -6.76 -8.87 17.26
N ALA A 77 -7.58 -9.88 16.95
CA ALA A 77 -9.03 -9.73 16.79
C ALA A 77 -9.78 -9.36 18.08
N LYS A 78 -9.13 -9.44 19.24
CA LYS A 78 -9.73 -9.16 20.56
C LYS A 78 -9.22 -7.86 21.20
N GLN A 79 -8.29 -7.17 20.56
CA GLN A 79 -7.68 -5.97 21.12
C GLN A 79 -8.65 -4.80 21.03
N LYS A 80 -8.92 -4.13 22.15
CA LYS A 80 -9.65 -2.86 22.13
C LYS A 80 -8.75 -1.81 21.49
N THR A 81 -9.18 -1.27 20.36
CA THR A 81 -8.41 -0.31 19.58
C THR A 81 -8.80 1.13 19.95
N PRO A 82 -7.89 2.12 19.78
CA PRO A 82 -8.19 3.51 20.14
C PRO A 82 -9.32 4.12 19.29
N TYR A 83 -9.57 3.64 18.08
CA TYR A 83 -10.51 4.28 17.15
C TYR A 83 -11.78 3.46 16.85
N SER A 84 -11.86 2.18 17.26
CA SER A 84 -13.04 1.32 17.00
C SER A 84 -14.35 1.83 17.61
N ASP A 85 -14.29 2.61 18.69
CA ASP A 85 -15.48 3.18 19.32
C ASP A 85 -15.99 4.44 18.56
N LEU A 86 -15.19 5.00 17.65
CA LEU A 86 -15.46 6.25 16.93
C LEU A 86 -15.84 6.03 15.46
N LEU A 87 -15.26 5.01 14.82
CA LEU A 87 -15.58 4.61 13.46
C LEU A 87 -15.32 3.12 13.24
N ASP A 88 -15.85 2.59 12.14
CA ASP A 88 -15.53 1.23 11.69
C ASP A 88 -14.12 1.19 11.09
N THR A 89 -13.15 0.72 11.89
CA THR A 89 -11.75 0.62 11.47
C THR A 89 -11.51 -0.46 10.41
N ASN A 90 -12.49 -1.33 10.14
CA ASN A 90 -12.44 -2.30 9.04
C ASN A 90 -12.73 -1.67 7.67
N GLN A 91 -13.18 -0.41 7.66
CA GLN A 91 -13.34 0.39 6.45
C GLN A 91 -12.12 1.26 6.21
N VAL A 92 -11.94 1.63 4.94
CA VAL A 92 -10.86 2.53 4.51
C VAL A 92 -11.08 3.90 5.15
N ALA A 93 -10.15 4.31 6.01
CA ALA A 93 -10.19 5.59 6.71
C ALA A 93 -9.63 6.75 5.86
N GLY A 94 -8.79 6.41 4.88
CA GLY A 94 -8.21 7.35 3.93
C GLY A 94 -7.30 6.66 2.92
N ARG A 95 -6.45 7.44 2.27
CA ARG A 95 -5.46 6.96 1.31
C ARG A 95 -4.09 7.55 1.60
N MET A 96 -3.05 6.74 1.38
CA MET A 96 -1.67 7.21 1.36
C MET A 96 -1.09 7.07 -0.05
N THR A 97 -0.39 8.09 -0.55
CA THR A 97 0.22 8.08 -1.88
C THR A 97 1.70 8.41 -1.78
N ILE A 98 2.53 7.65 -2.51
CA ILE A 98 3.98 7.81 -2.55
C ILE A 98 4.42 7.90 -4.02
N PRO A 99 4.49 9.11 -4.61
CA PRO A 99 4.77 9.27 -6.04
C PRO A 99 6.14 8.74 -6.46
N ALA A 100 7.14 8.82 -5.58
CA ALA A 100 8.48 8.29 -5.83
C ALA A 100 8.51 6.76 -6.06
N LEU A 101 7.48 6.04 -5.58
CA LEU A 101 7.32 4.60 -5.82
C LEU A 101 6.25 4.29 -6.87
N GLY A 102 5.52 5.30 -7.34
CA GLY A 102 4.35 5.11 -8.19
C GLY A 102 3.27 4.27 -7.52
N GLN A 103 3.07 4.43 -6.21
CA GLN A 103 2.15 3.62 -5.42
C GLN A 103 1.16 4.48 -4.63
N HIS A 104 -0.01 3.90 -4.40
CA HIS A 104 -0.99 4.38 -3.44
C HIS A 104 -1.49 3.20 -2.62
N PHE A 105 -2.00 3.49 -1.44
CA PHE A 105 -2.39 2.53 -0.42
C PHE A 105 -3.72 2.94 0.19
N ASP A 106 -4.69 2.02 0.23
CA ASP A 106 -5.83 2.14 1.13
C ASP A 106 -5.31 2.13 2.56
N LEU A 107 -5.67 3.17 3.32
CA LEU A 107 -5.22 3.38 4.69
C LEU A 107 -6.35 3.01 5.65
N TYR A 108 -6.08 2.01 6.48
CA TYR A 108 -6.91 1.62 7.60
C TYR A 108 -6.37 2.20 8.91
N LEU A 109 -7.22 2.29 9.91
CA LEU A 109 -6.79 2.53 11.28
C LEU A 109 -6.71 1.19 12.03
N ASP A 110 -5.87 1.16 13.04
CA ASP A 110 -5.71 0.05 13.99
C ASP A 110 -5.38 -1.27 13.30
N ALA A 111 -4.09 -1.43 12.96
CA ALA A 111 -3.56 -2.54 12.19
C ALA A 111 -3.93 -3.90 12.80
N ASP A 112 -4.39 -4.79 11.93
CA ASP A 112 -4.52 -6.22 12.16
C ASP A 112 -4.09 -6.98 10.90
N TYR A 113 -4.02 -8.30 11.01
CA TYR A 113 -3.62 -9.16 9.90
C TYR A 113 -4.49 -8.98 8.64
N ASP A 114 -5.81 -8.84 8.78
CA ASP A 114 -6.71 -8.80 7.63
C ASP A 114 -6.68 -7.43 6.91
N LYS A 115 -6.40 -6.34 7.64
CA LYS A 115 -6.18 -4.99 7.08
C LYS A 115 -4.85 -4.91 6.33
N LEU A 116 -3.78 -5.46 6.89
CA LEU A 116 -2.45 -5.45 6.23
C LEU A 116 -2.40 -6.30 4.95
N LEU A 117 -3.30 -7.28 4.79
CA LEU A 117 -3.46 -8.02 3.54
C LEU A 117 -4.10 -7.21 2.41
N LYS A 118 -4.84 -6.14 2.74
CA LYS A 118 -5.64 -5.32 1.80
C LYS A 118 -5.03 -3.94 1.55
N GLY A 119 -4.12 -3.49 2.40
CA GLY A 119 -3.53 -2.15 2.32
C GLY A 119 -2.52 -1.90 3.42
N VAL A 120 -2.51 -0.67 3.93
CA VAL A 120 -1.64 -0.25 5.03
C VAL A 120 -2.48 0.18 6.21
N ALA A 121 -1.95 0.12 7.42
CA ALA A 121 -2.72 0.45 8.60
C ALA A 121 -1.89 1.16 9.67
N THR A 122 -2.51 2.05 10.45
CA THR A 122 -1.86 2.66 11.62
C THR A 122 -1.65 1.61 12.70
N LEU A 123 -0.46 1.55 13.28
CA LEU A 123 -0.14 0.62 14.36
C LEU A 123 -0.99 0.93 15.60
N VAL A 124 -1.54 -0.09 16.23
CA VAL A 124 -2.28 0.06 17.49
C VAL A 124 -1.34 0.63 18.56
N GLY A 125 -1.83 1.61 19.33
CA GLY A 125 -1.01 2.35 20.29
C GLY A 125 -0.30 3.57 19.70
N THR A 126 -0.55 3.90 18.43
CA THR A 126 -0.06 5.13 17.78
C THR A 126 -1.22 5.98 17.28
N SER A 127 -0.96 7.27 17.06
CA SER A 127 -1.99 8.22 16.61
C SER A 127 -2.40 8.00 15.15
N ALA A 128 -3.59 8.43 14.78
CA ALA A 128 -4.02 8.56 13.38
C ALA A 128 -3.25 9.71 12.68
N PRO A 129 -2.98 9.62 11.36
CA PRO A 129 -2.24 10.63 10.61
C PRO A 129 -3.09 11.86 10.31
N LEU A 130 -3.37 12.65 11.35
CA LEU A 130 -4.18 13.86 11.28
C LEU A 130 -3.34 15.14 11.21
N GLY A 131 -2.02 15.04 11.37
CA GLY A 131 -1.12 16.19 11.28
C GLY A 131 -1.07 17.01 12.56
N ILE A 132 -0.98 16.33 13.70
CA ILE A 132 -0.97 16.92 15.04
C ILE A 132 0.46 16.88 15.57
N LYS A 133 0.98 18.02 16.03
CA LYS A 133 2.32 18.09 16.63
C LYS A 133 2.39 17.27 17.92
N GLY A 134 3.53 16.65 18.16
CA GLY A 134 3.76 15.76 19.30
C GLY A 134 3.17 14.36 19.09
N GLN A 135 2.67 14.04 17.90
CA GLN A 135 2.20 12.71 17.54
C GLN A 135 3.10 12.09 16.47
N ARG A 136 3.14 10.75 16.46
CA ARG A 136 3.85 9.96 15.46
C ARG A 136 3.03 8.72 15.08
N PRO A 137 2.10 8.86 14.12
CA PRO A 137 1.46 7.72 13.45
C PRO A 137 2.51 6.80 12.84
N ILE A 138 2.45 5.52 13.18
CA ILE A 138 3.26 4.49 12.54
C ILE A 138 2.36 3.75 11.55
N ILE A 139 2.66 3.83 10.26
CA ILE A 139 1.92 3.15 9.21
C ILE A 139 2.64 1.85 8.87
N ALA A 140 2.03 0.72 9.21
CA ALA A 140 2.58 -0.60 8.92
C ALA A 140 2.10 -1.11 7.55
N GLY A 141 2.97 -1.84 6.86
CA GLY A 141 2.67 -2.53 5.61
C GLY A 141 3.61 -3.71 5.39
N HIS A 142 3.11 -4.79 4.77
CA HIS A 142 3.90 -5.99 4.54
C HIS A 142 5.07 -5.73 3.59
N ARG A 143 6.22 -6.33 3.90
CA ARG A 143 7.38 -6.28 3.00
C ARG A 143 7.12 -7.09 1.73
N ILE A 144 6.47 -8.23 1.88
CA ILE A 144 6.02 -9.10 0.81
C ILE A 144 4.57 -9.41 1.08
N ASN A 145 3.70 -9.11 0.12
CA ASN A 145 2.30 -9.49 0.16
C ASN A 145 1.97 -10.36 -1.06
N TYR A 146 0.99 -11.26 -0.92
CA TYR A 146 0.62 -12.17 -2.01
C TYR A 146 -0.30 -11.51 -3.03
N ASN A 147 -1.08 -10.51 -2.61
CA ASN A 147 -2.13 -9.90 -3.41
C ASN A 147 -1.68 -8.62 -4.11
N ASP A 148 -0.73 -7.88 -3.52
CA ASP A 148 -0.22 -6.62 -4.03
C ASP A 148 1.27 -6.42 -3.72
N VAL A 149 1.80 -5.28 -4.12
CA VAL A 149 3.20 -4.89 -3.88
C VAL A 149 3.45 -4.36 -2.47
N SER A 150 2.41 -3.98 -1.71
CA SER A 150 2.48 -3.38 -0.36
C SER A 150 3.73 -2.49 -0.16
N PHE A 151 4.53 -2.73 0.88
CA PHE A 151 5.77 -2.00 1.16
C PHE A 151 7.03 -2.64 0.57
N TYR A 152 6.90 -3.50 -0.46
CA TYR A 152 8.04 -4.13 -1.12
C TYR A 152 9.11 -3.12 -1.57
N PHE A 153 8.68 -1.98 -2.13
CA PHE A 153 9.57 -0.94 -2.63
C PHE A 153 9.94 0.14 -1.60
N LEU A 154 9.48 0.03 -0.35
CA LEU A 154 9.71 1.05 0.68
C LEU A 154 11.21 1.40 0.89
N PRO A 155 12.18 0.46 0.83
CA PRO A 155 13.61 0.81 0.96
C PRO A 155 14.18 1.68 -0.16
N SER A 156 13.44 1.87 -1.25
CA SER A 156 13.87 2.73 -2.35
C SER A 156 13.60 4.20 -2.09
N LEU A 157 12.83 4.53 -1.04
CA LEU A 157 12.59 5.90 -0.59
C LEU A 157 13.85 6.56 -0.07
N LYS A 158 13.97 7.85 -0.34
CA LYS A 158 15.10 8.69 0.03
C LYS A 158 14.60 9.98 0.67
N LYS A 159 15.51 10.62 1.39
CA LYS A 159 15.31 11.97 1.90
C LYS A 159 14.82 12.91 0.78
N GLY A 160 13.77 13.66 1.05
CA GLY A 160 13.12 14.57 0.09
C GLY A 160 11.94 13.95 -0.68
N ASP A 161 11.77 12.63 -0.67
CA ASP A 161 10.59 12.00 -1.28
C ASP A 161 9.32 12.39 -0.51
N LYS A 162 8.23 12.60 -1.26
CA LYS A 162 6.96 13.05 -0.71
C LYS A 162 6.00 11.90 -0.42
N ILE A 163 5.27 12.02 0.69
CA ILE A 163 4.19 11.12 1.09
C ILE A 163 2.95 11.98 1.32
N TYR A 164 1.85 11.59 0.71
CA TYR A 164 0.57 12.29 0.82
C TYR A 164 -0.45 11.43 1.54
N PHE A 165 -1.21 12.02 2.44
CA PHE A 165 -2.35 11.39 3.10
C PHE A 165 -3.62 12.16 2.74
N ASP A 166 -4.61 11.47 2.17
CA ASP A 166 -5.99 11.94 2.02
C ASP A 166 -6.82 11.23 3.09
N ILE A 167 -7.10 11.91 4.21
CA ILE A 167 -7.74 11.31 5.39
C ILE A 167 -8.67 12.32 6.07
N LEU A 168 -9.84 11.82 6.47
CA LEU A 168 -11.01 12.58 6.92
C LEU A 168 -11.15 13.99 6.30
N GLY A 169 -11.24 14.06 4.96
CA GLY A 169 -11.49 15.29 4.21
C GLY A 169 -10.28 16.23 4.03
N LYS A 170 -9.08 15.82 4.48
CA LYS A 170 -7.89 16.65 4.49
C LYS A 170 -6.73 15.98 3.75
N ASN A 171 -6.00 16.80 2.99
CA ASN A 171 -4.78 16.40 2.31
C ASN A 171 -3.58 16.88 3.11
N LEU A 172 -2.75 15.94 3.55
CA LEU A 172 -1.54 16.21 4.33
C LEU A 172 -0.32 15.79 3.50
N GLU A 173 0.67 16.67 3.40
CA GLU A 173 1.96 16.39 2.75
C GLU A 173 3.04 16.19 3.81
N TYR A 174 3.82 15.13 3.66
CA TYR A 174 5.01 14.85 4.43
C TYR A 174 6.21 14.64 3.51
N GLU A 175 7.39 14.95 4.00
CA GLU A 175 8.66 14.75 3.30
C GLU A 175 9.56 13.81 4.11
N VAL A 176 10.07 12.77 3.46
CA VAL A 176 11.01 11.81 4.06
C VAL A 176 12.26 12.56 4.53
N THR A 177 12.61 12.39 5.80
CA THR A 177 13.80 13.00 6.40
C THR A 177 14.96 12.03 6.49
N ASP A 178 14.67 10.78 6.83
CA ASP A 178 15.65 9.75 7.12
C ASP A 178 14.99 8.36 7.13
N SER A 179 15.83 7.33 7.23
CA SER A 179 15.39 5.96 7.46
C SER A 179 16.39 5.23 8.36
N GLU A 180 15.87 4.29 9.14
CA GLU A 180 16.67 3.48 10.05
C GLU A 180 16.17 2.02 10.05
N ILE A 181 17.06 1.10 10.42
CA ILE A 181 16.71 -0.30 10.63
C ILE A 181 16.84 -0.60 12.12
N ILE A 182 15.75 -1.07 12.71
CA ILE A 182 15.66 -1.42 14.13
C ILE A 182 15.41 -2.93 14.29
N ASP A 183 15.67 -3.44 15.48
CA ASP A 183 15.27 -4.80 15.87
C ASP A 183 13.76 -4.83 16.19
N GLU A 184 13.10 -5.97 15.98
CA GLU A 184 11.64 -6.11 16.16
C GLU A 184 11.15 -5.90 17.60
N TYR A 185 12.04 -6.01 18.59
CA TYR A 185 11.70 -5.73 20.00
C TYR A 185 11.98 -4.28 20.43
N GLU A 186 12.49 -3.41 19.54
CA GLU A 186 12.80 -2.00 19.83
C GLU A 186 11.57 -1.06 19.72
N GLY A 187 10.42 -1.46 20.27
CA GLY A 187 9.17 -0.68 20.20
C GLY A 187 9.26 0.73 20.79
N GLU A 188 10.21 0.96 21.71
CA GLU A 188 10.53 2.28 22.27
C GLU A 188 10.95 3.31 21.20
N LYS A 189 11.56 2.87 20.10
CA LYS A 189 11.93 3.73 18.97
C LYS A 189 10.75 4.22 18.15
N LEU A 190 9.54 3.71 18.41
CA LEU A 190 8.30 4.11 17.73
C LEU A 190 7.57 5.24 18.47
N LYS A 191 8.06 5.66 19.63
CA LYS A 191 7.42 6.69 20.44
C LYS A 191 7.31 8.03 19.70
N PRO A 192 6.30 8.85 20.03
CA PRO A 192 6.19 10.22 19.54
C PRO A 192 7.41 11.06 19.91
N ILE A 193 7.73 12.01 19.03
CA ILE A 193 8.78 13.02 19.27
C ILE A 193 8.07 14.33 19.60
N GLU A 194 8.48 14.93 20.71
CA GLU A 194 7.86 16.16 21.22
C GLU A 194 7.94 17.29 20.17
N ASN A 195 6.85 18.04 20.01
CA ASN A 195 6.73 19.20 19.12
C ASN A 195 6.91 18.92 17.61
N GLU A 196 7.04 17.66 17.19
CA GLU A 196 7.11 17.27 15.78
C GLU A 196 5.75 16.77 15.25
N ASP A 197 5.37 17.20 14.05
CA ASP A 197 4.31 16.55 13.26
C ASP A 197 5.00 15.62 12.26
N MET A 198 5.00 14.33 12.57
CA MET A 198 5.75 13.32 11.82
C MET A 198 4.94 12.06 11.61
N VAL A 199 5.26 11.31 10.57
CA VAL A 199 4.75 9.97 10.32
C VAL A 199 5.93 9.04 10.05
N THR A 200 5.76 7.75 10.36
CA THR A 200 6.76 6.73 10.04
C THR A 200 6.11 5.59 9.29
N LEU A 201 6.70 5.19 8.17
CA LEU A 201 6.33 3.98 7.47
C LEU A 201 7.18 2.81 7.97
N MET A 202 6.56 1.68 8.33
CA MET A 202 7.21 0.52 8.92
C MET A 202 6.98 -0.74 8.09
N THR A 203 8.06 -1.49 7.81
CA THR A 203 7.98 -2.81 7.17
C THR A 203 9.09 -3.76 7.65
N CYS A 204 8.94 -5.07 7.43
CA CYS A 204 9.95 -6.06 7.81
C CYS A 204 11.23 -5.97 6.93
N MET A 205 12.37 -6.33 7.53
CA MET A 205 13.72 -6.34 6.93
C MET A 205 14.54 -7.54 7.40
N ASN A 206 15.72 -7.75 6.79
CA ASN A 206 16.67 -8.84 7.06
C ASN A 206 16.19 -10.20 6.52
N GLU A 207 15.92 -10.26 5.22
CA GLU A 207 15.57 -11.50 4.53
C GLU A 207 16.70 -12.54 4.69
N PRO A 208 16.39 -13.83 4.94
CA PRO A 208 15.05 -14.44 4.97
C PRO A 208 14.39 -14.49 6.36
N ARG A 209 15.02 -13.94 7.41
CA ARG A 209 14.51 -14.04 8.80
C ARG A 209 13.37 -13.07 9.10
N TYR A 210 13.39 -11.88 8.48
CA TYR A 210 12.40 -10.82 8.72
C TYR A 210 12.31 -10.36 10.19
N ASP A 211 13.41 -10.46 10.94
CA ASP A 211 13.57 -10.13 12.37
C ASP A 211 13.92 -8.64 12.62
N LYS A 212 13.98 -7.82 11.57
CA LYS A 212 14.21 -6.37 11.67
C LYS A 212 13.06 -5.57 11.09
N ARG A 213 13.00 -4.28 11.42
CA ARG A 213 12.04 -3.32 10.84
C ARG A 213 12.78 -2.17 10.17
N LEU A 214 12.39 -1.83 8.94
CA LEU A 214 12.74 -0.56 8.31
C LEU A 214 11.72 0.48 8.77
N LEU A 215 12.22 1.58 9.31
CA LEU A 215 11.45 2.79 9.59
C LEU A 215 11.85 3.85 8.58
N VAL A 216 10.88 4.39 7.85
CA VAL A 216 11.06 5.58 7.00
C VAL A 216 10.34 6.74 7.67
N ASN A 217 11.10 7.70 8.17
CA ASN A 217 10.57 8.85 8.92
C ASN A 217 10.31 10.01 7.95
N ALA A 218 9.17 10.67 8.12
CA ALA A 218 8.79 11.83 7.32
C ALA A 218 8.15 12.91 8.19
N LYS A 219 8.52 14.17 7.95
CA LYS A 219 8.01 15.33 8.68
C LYS A 219 6.99 16.10 7.85
N ARG A 220 6.02 16.71 8.52
CA ARG A 220 4.98 17.48 7.88
C ARG A 220 5.55 18.66 7.10
N VAL A 221 5.05 18.83 5.88
CA VAL A 221 5.25 20.03 5.06
C VAL A 221 4.02 20.92 5.25
N VAL A 222 4.19 22.03 5.96
CA VAL A 222 3.13 23.04 6.11
C VAL A 222 3.18 23.94 4.89
N SER A 223 2.15 23.86 4.04
CA SER A 223 1.97 24.80 2.93
C SER A 223 1.05 25.93 3.38
N ASP A 224 1.48 27.19 3.22
CA ASP A 224 0.71 28.41 3.55
C ASP A 224 -0.60 28.55 2.77
N SER A 225 -0.82 27.69 1.79
CA SER A 225 -2.11 27.49 1.18
C SER A 225 -2.41 25.99 1.23
N GLU A 226 -3.41 25.60 2.03
CA GLU A 226 -4.12 24.32 1.90
C GLU A 226 -4.85 24.29 0.55
N LYS A 227 -4.12 24.46 -0.56
CA LYS A 227 -4.65 24.12 -1.88
C LYS A 227 -4.90 22.63 -1.81
N LYS A 228 -6.16 22.21 -2.00
CA LYS A 228 -6.50 20.83 -2.36
C LYS A 228 -5.62 20.47 -3.56
N GLN A 229 -4.44 19.90 -3.31
CA GLN A 229 -3.61 19.39 -4.38
C GLN A 229 -4.45 18.27 -4.99
N ASN A 230 -4.70 18.36 -6.29
CA ASN A 230 -5.23 17.23 -7.05
C ASN A 230 -4.12 16.17 -7.08
N VAL A 231 -3.97 15.43 -5.97
CA VAL A 231 -3.10 14.26 -5.91
C VAL A 231 -3.61 13.36 -7.03
N SER A 232 -2.75 13.11 -8.02
CA SER A 232 -3.12 12.33 -9.18
C SER A 232 -3.68 10.99 -8.71
N THR A 233 -4.90 10.67 -9.15
CA THR A 233 -5.57 9.40 -8.82
C THR A 233 -4.81 8.18 -9.33
N ASN A 234 -3.80 8.39 -10.19
CA ASN A 234 -2.89 7.34 -10.65
C ASN A 234 -1.43 7.76 -10.43
N PRO A 235 -0.74 7.20 -9.42
CA PRO A 235 0.64 7.56 -9.11
C PRO A 235 1.66 7.04 -10.13
N LEU A 236 1.27 6.16 -11.06
CA LEU A 236 2.18 5.62 -12.08
C LEU A 236 2.59 6.65 -13.12
N ILE A 237 1.70 7.55 -13.53
CA ILE A 237 2.01 8.58 -14.54
C ILE A 237 3.14 9.50 -14.08
N PRO A 238 3.06 10.16 -12.90
CA PRO A 238 4.15 10.98 -12.41
C PRO A 238 5.40 10.16 -12.11
N PHE A 239 5.27 8.90 -11.70
CA PHE A 239 6.42 8.01 -11.48
C PHE A 239 7.20 7.72 -12.77
N VAL A 240 6.51 7.36 -13.86
CA VAL A 240 7.15 7.03 -15.14
C VAL A 240 7.82 8.27 -15.75
N SER A 241 7.20 9.43 -15.65
CA SER A 241 7.72 10.68 -16.22
C SER A 241 8.85 11.31 -15.40
N ASN A 242 9.01 10.97 -14.12
CA ASN A 242 10.02 11.55 -13.24
C ASN A 242 11.45 11.17 -13.68
N GLN A 243 12.25 12.15 -14.09
CA GLN A 243 13.60 11.95 -14.60
C GLN A 243 14.64 11.59 -13.52
N HIS A 244 14.36 11.89 -12.24
CA HIS A 244 15.27 11.61 -11.13
C HIS A 244 15.23 10.14 -10.66
N ILE A 245 14.20 9.39 -11.08
CA ILE A 245 14.05 7.98 -10.74
C ILE A 245 14.88 7.12 -11.70
N LYS A 246 15.77 6.30 -11.15
CA LYS A 246 16.66 5.41 -11.90
C LYS A 246 15.86 4.47 -12.81
N LEU A 247 16.30 4.30 -14.06
CA LEU A 247 15.65 3.42 -15.05
C LEU A 247 15.47 1.98 -14.54
N GLY A 248 16.49 1.43 -13.86
CA GLY A 248 16.41 0.07 -13.30
C GLY A 248 15.25 -0.09 -12.31
N PHE A 249 15.00 0.93 -11.48
CA PHE A 249 13.88 0.90 -10.53
C PHE A 249 12.52 0.99 -11.24
N LYS A 250 12.42 1.82 -12.29
CA LYS A 250 11.22 1.88 -13.13
C LYS A 250 10.93 0.53 -13.79
N LEU A 251 11.95 -0.12 -14.34
CA LEU A 251 11.80 -1.45 -14.96
C LEU A 251 11.35 -2.49 -13.94
N GLN A 252 11.92 -2.49 -12.73
CA GLN A 252 11.51 -3.40 -11.66
C GLN A 252 10.05 -3.17 -11.25
N ARG A 253 9.65 -1.91 -11.04
CA ARG A 253 8.26 -1.55 -10.68
C ARG A 253 7.25 -1.90 -11.77
N LEU A 254 7.62 -1.75 -13.04
CA LEU A 254 6.75 -1.99 -14.20
C LEU A 254 6.82 -3.42 -14.75
N ALA A 255 7.73 -4.26 -14.25
CA ALA A 255 7.90 -5.64 -14.72
C ALA A 255 6.60 -6.46 -14.78
N PRO A 256 5.70 -6.37 -13.78
CA PRO A 256 4.43 -7.12 -13.82
C PRO A 256 3.55 -6.76 -15.01
N TYR A 257 3.48 -5.46 -15.35
CA TYR A 257 2.74 -4.96 -16.50
C TYR A 257 3.31 -5.50 -17.80
N LEU A 258 4.65 -5.47 -17.93
CA LEU A 258 5.32 -6.01 -19.11
C LEU A 258 5.11 -7.52 -19.26
N ILE A 259 5.20 -8.27 -18.16
CA ILE A 259 4.94 -9.72 -18.14
C ILE A 259 3.51 -10.02 -18.62
N VAL A 260 2.52 -9.28 -18.13
CA VAL A 260 1.12 -9.44 -18.54
C VAL A 260 0.92 -9.07 -20.01
N ILE A 261 1.51 -7.97 -20.49
CA ILE A 261 1.39 -7.54 -21.90
C ILE A 261 1.98 -8.60 -22.84
N VAL A 262 3.22 -9.02 -22.58
CA VAL A 262 3.91 -10.02 -23.40
C VAL A 262 3.21 -11.38 -23.32
N GLY A 263 2.84 -11.81 -22.12
CA GLY A 263 2.12 -13.06 -21.90
C GLY A 263 0.76 -13.09 -22.59
N THR A 264 0.03 -11.99 -22.56
CA THR A 264 -1.26 -11.86 -23.27
C THR A 264 -1.05 -11.94 -24.79
N ALA A 265 -0.02 -11.29 -25.34
CA ALA A 265 0.30 -11.39 -26.76
C ALA A 265 0.62 -12.84 -27.18
N ILE A 266 1.39 -13.57 -26.36
CA ILE A 266 1.72 -14.99 -26.57
C ILE A 266 0.43 -15.84 -26.49
N PHE A 267 -0.40 -15.61 -25.48
CA PHE A 267 -1.68 -16.30 -25.30
C PHE A 267 -2.61 -16.11 -26.50
N LEU A 268 -2.74 -14.89 -27.02
CA LEU A 268 -3.55 -14.57 -28.20
C LEU A 268 -2.98 -15.22 -29.47
N PHE A 269 -1.66 -15.24 -29.64
CA PHE A 269 -1.01 -15.92 -30.76
C PHE A 269 -1.33 -17.42 -30.79
N PHE A 270 -1.19 -18.11 -29.66
CA PHE A 270 -1.48 -19.54 -29.56
C PHE A 270 -2.98 -19.84 -29.61
N SER A 271 -3.82 -18.95 -29.09
CA SER A 271 -5.29 -19.02 -29.21
C SER A 271 -5.71 -18.94 -30.68
N LYS A 272 -5.16 -18.00 -31.46
CA LYS A 272 -5.41 -17.89 -32.91
C LYS A 272 -4.93 -19.13 -33.65
N ARG A 273 -3.77 -19.67 -33.29
CA ARG A 273 -3.24 -20.92 -33.88
C ARG A 273 -4.16 -22.11 -33.58
N LEU A 274 -4.66 -22.23 -32.36
CA LEU A 274 -5.60 -23.27 -31.96
C LEU A 274 -6.91 -23.15 -32.74
N TRP A 275 -7.48 -21.94 -32.83
CA TRP A 275 -8.70 -21.66 -33.59
C TRP A 275 -8.57 -22.05 -35.08
N ASN A 276 -7.44 -21.72 -35.71
CA ASN A 276 -7.20 -22.07 -37.11
C ASN A 276 -7.13 -23.59 -37.35
N ILE A 277 -6.72 -24.38 -36.36
CA ILE A 277 -6.71 -25.86 -36.44
C ILE A 277 -8.13 -26.42 -36.33
N ILE A 278 -8.98 -25.79 -35.51
CA ILE A 278 -10.39 -26.12 -35.32
C ILE A 278 -11.18 -25.77 -36.59
N LYS A 279 -11.08 -24.53 -37.10
CA LYS A 279 -11.82 -24.02 -38.27
C LYS A 279 -11.45 -24.67 -39.61
N LYS A 280 -10.29 -25.32 -39.72
CA LYS A 280 -9.94 -26.16 -40.88
C LYS A 280 -10.73 -27.50 -40.92
N HIS A 281 -11.77 -27.63 -40.10
CA HIS A 281 -12.83 -28.63 -40.14
C HIS A 281 -14.17 -27.91 -40.24
#